data_AF-A0A925BAA1-F1
#
_entry.id   AF-A0A925BAA1-F1
#
_cell.length_a   1.000
_cell.length_b   1.000
_cell.length_c   1.000
_cell.angle_alpha   90.00
_cell.angle_beta   90.00
_cell.angle_gamma   90.00
#
_symmetry.space_group_name_H-M   'P 1'
#
loop_
_entity.id
_entity.type
_entity.pdbx_description
1 polymer ?
#
loop_
_entity_poly.entity_id
_entity_poly.type
_entity_poly.pdbx_seq_one_letter_code
_entity_poly.pdbx_strand_id
1 'polypeptide(L)'
;QTFLLEGYDIYSSCEPCPMCLGAIYWARIDTLHFAATRTDAAVAGFDDEFLYDEIAKPLRDRSLASHHRVELQGKAVVAFAAWREKTDRTTY
;
A
#
# COMPACT_ATOMS: atom_id res chain seq x y z
N GLN A 1 -8.86 -14.34 17.23
CA GLN A 1 -8.24 -13.01 17.05
C GLN A 1 -8.49 -12.59 15.62
N THR A 2 -8.95 -11.36 15.41
CA THR A 2 -9.08 -10.76 14.08
C THR A 2 -7.83 -9.92 13.79
N PHE A 3 -7.48 -9.76 12.52
CA PHE A 3 -6.42 -8.86 12.05
C PHE A 3 -7.00 -7.57 11.43
N LEU A 4 -8.32 -7.37 11.55
CA LEU A 4 -9.05 -6.20 11.07
C LEU A 4 -9.35 -5.23 12.22
N LEU A 5 -9.43 -3.94 11.88
CA LEU A 5 -9.71 -2.82 12.77
C LEU A 5 -10.95 -2.03 12.31
N GLU A 6 -11.95 -2.73 11.78
CA GLU A 6 -13.26 -2.17 11.42
C GLU A 6 -13.93 -1.52 12.64
N GLY A 7 -14.64 -0.40 12.43
CA GLY A 7 -15.28 0.37 13.50
C GLY A 7 -14.33 1.25 14.32
N TYR A 8 -13.03 1.29 13.99
CA TYR A 8 -12.07 2.16 14.63
C TYR A 8 -11.67 3.35 13.74
N ASP A 9 -11.32 4.44 14.42
CA ASP A 9 -10.69 5.62 13.85
C ASP A 9 -9.19 5.59 14.12
N ILE A 10 -8.38 6.03 13.16
CA ILE A 10 -6.95 6.29 13.33
C ILE A 10 -6.67 7.79 13.30
N TYR A 11 -5.81 8.23 14.20
CA TYR A 11 -5.36 9.62 14.30
C TYR A 11 -3.87 9.67 14.01
N SER A 12 -3.48 10.51 13.06
CA SER A 12 -2.09 10.71 12.63
C SER A 12 -1.69 12.17 12.73
N SER A 13 -0.45 12.46 13.06
CA SER A 13 0.06 13.85 13.06
C SER A 13 0.20 14.41 11.65
N CYS A 14 0.33 13.56 10.62
CA CYS A 14 0.52 13.94 9.22
C CYS A 14 -0.32 13.04 8.31
N GLU A 15 -0.71 13.57 7.14
CA GLU A 15 -1.28 12.79 6.03
C GLU A 15 -0.37 11.58 5.77
N PRO A 16 -0.92 10.36 5.70
CA PRO A 16 -0.11 9.17 5.55
C PRO A 16 0.57 9.15 4.18
N CYS A 17 1.87 8.84 4.16
CA CYS A 17 2.56 8.46 2.93
C CYS A 17 1.90 7.22 2.30
N PRO A 18 2.21 6.90 1.03
CA PRO A 18 1.54 5.79 0.35
C PRO A 18 1.68 4.42 1.03
N MET A 19 2.81 4.17 1.70
CA MET A 19 3.01 2.94 2.47
C MET A 19 2.02 2.85 3.64
N CYS A 20 1.93 3.92 4.45
CA CYS A 20 1.03 3.97 5.60
C CYS A 20 -0.44 3.92 5.16
N LEU A 21 -0.80 4.61 4.08
CA LEU A 21 -2.13 4.56 3.52
C LEU A 21 -2.50 3.13 3.10
N GLY A 22 -1.58 2.42 2.45
CA GLY A 22 -1.76 1.00 2.13
C GLY A 22 -2.01 0.13 3.37
N ALA A 23 -1.24 0.34 4.44
CA ALA A 23 -1.42 -0.39 5.70
C ALA A 23 -2.79 -0.12 6.34
N ILE A 24 -3.27 1.12 6.32
CA ILE A 24 -4.59 1.52 6.81
C ILE A 24 -5.69 0.77 6.04
N TYR A 25 -5.60 0.70 4.70
CA TYR A 25 -6.55 -0.07 3.89
C TYR A 25 -6.52 -1.57 4.18
N TRP A 26 -5.33 -2.17 4.33
CA TRP A 26 -5.20 -3.59 4.69
C TRP A 26 -5.79 -3.91 6.07
N ALA A 27 -5.72 -2.96 7.00
CA ALA A 27 -6.29 -3.09 8.34
C ALA A 27 -7.81 -2.84 8.40
N ARG A 28 -8.44 -2.37 7.32
CA ARG A 28 -9.88 -2.05 7.26
C ARG A 28 -10.32 -1.02 8.32
N ILE A 29 -9.49 0.00 8.56
CA ILE A 29 -9.84 1.13 9.44
C ILE A 29 -10.87 2.02 8.72
N ASP A 30 -11.89 2.48 9.45
CA ASP A 30 -13.03 3.19 8.87
C ASP A 30 -12.72 4.67 8.59
N THR A 31 -12.06 5.33 9.54
CA THR A 31 -11.78 6.77 9.47
C THR A 31 -10.32 7.07 9.77
N LEU A 32 -9.71 7.93 8.95
CA LEU A 32 -8.39 8.51 9.18
C LEU A 32 -8.54 10.01 9.43
N HIS A 33 -8.07 10.46 10.59
CA HIS A 33 -7.91 11.88 10.93
C HIS A 33 -6.43 12.25 10.88
N PHE A 34 -6.08 13.35 10.21
CA PHE A 34 -4.70 13.85 10.18
C PHE A 34 -4.63 15.38 10.27
N ALA A 35 -3.50 15.89 10.73
CA ALA A 35 -3.29 17.33 10.93
C ALA A 35 -2.39 17.96 9.84
N ALA A 36 -1.09 17.61 9.81
CA ALA A 36 -0.17 18.09 8.78
C ALA A 36 -0.44 17.40 7.43
N THR A 37 -0.11 18.06 6.33
CA THR A 37 -0.33 17.54 4.97
C THR A 37 0.93 16.91 4.39
N ARG A 38 0.80 16.14 3.30
CA ARG A 38 1.96 15.64 2.56
C ARG A 38 2.87 16.77 2.05
N THR A 39 2.29 17.94 1.76
CA THR A 39 3.02 19.12 1.30
C THR A 39 3.85 19.71 2.45
N ASP A 40 3.31 19.74 3.67
CA ASP A 40 4.08 20.14 4.86
C ASP A 40 5.28 19.19 5.07
N ALA A 41 5.06 17.88 4.90
CA ALA A 41 6.12 16.89 4.96
C ALA A 41 7.17 17.10 3.84
N ALA A 42 6.74 17.38 2.61
CA ALA A 42 7.64 17.66 1.49
C ALA A 42 8.49 18.92 1.72
N VAL A 43 7.89 20.01 2.24
CA VAL A 43 8.61 21.23 2.62
C VAL A 43 9.65 20.96 3.72
N ALA A 44 9.35 20.04 4.64
CA ALA A 44 10.28 19.60 5.67
C ALA A 44 11.38 18.63 5.16
N GLY A 45 11.34 18.24 3.88
CA GLY A 45 12.34 17.38 3.24
C GLY A 45 12.03 15.89 3.30
N PHE A 46 10.77 15.50 3.53
CA PHE A 46 10.33 14.11 3.42
C PHE A 46 9.81 13.79 2.00
N ASP A 47 9.93 12.52 1.61
CA ASP A 47 9.61 12.05 0.25
C ASP A 47 8.12 11.72 0.03
N ASP A 48 7.23 12.04 0.96
CA ASP A 48 5.81 11.67 0.92
C ASP A 48 5.15 12.05 -0.42
N GLU A 49 5.31 13.30 -0.86
CA GLU A 49 4.78 13.79 -2.12
C GLU A 49 5.42 13.09 -3.34
N PHE A 50 6.74 12.94 -3.34
CA PHE A 50 7.47 12.22 -4.39
C PHE A 50 6.96 10.78 -4.55
N LEU A 51 6.72 10.07 -3.44
CA LEU A 51 6.22 8.69 -3.48
C LEU A 51 4.79 8.61 -4.04
N TYR A 52 3.93 9.60 -3.76
CA TYR A 52 2.61 9.69 -4.37
C TYR A 52 2.70 9.88 -5.89
N ASP A 53 3.60 10.75 -6.36
CA ASP A 53 3.83 10.99 -7.78
C ASP A 53 4.36 9.74 -8.48
N GLU A 54 5.30 9.02 -7.87
CA GLU A 54 5.86 7.77 -8.42
C GLU A 54 4.80 6.68 -8.61
N ILE A 55 3.83 6.57 -7.70
CA ILE A 55 2.76 5.58 -7.79
C ILE A 55 1.84 5.87 -8.97
N ALA A 56 1.53 7.15 -9.21
CA ALA A 56 0.66 7.59 -10.30
C ALA A 56 1.30 7.38 -11.70
N LYS A 57 2.62 7.27 -11.78
CA LYS A 57 3.33 7.05 -13.06
C LYS A 57 3.17 5.63 -13.59
N PRO A 58 3.10 5.45 -14.92
CA PRO A 58 3.30 4.14 -15.55
C PRO A 58 4.63 3.53 -15.12
N LEU A 59 4.71 2.19 -15.01
CA LEU A 59 5.91 1.48 -14.54
C LEU A 59 7.22 1.90 -15.23
N ARG A 60 7.15 2.18 -16.54
CA ARG A 60 8.30 2.58 -17.36
C ARG A 60 8.81 4.00 -17.06
N ASP A 61 7.97 4.83 -16.46
CA ASP A 61 8.22 6.26 -16.21
C ASP A 61 8.58 6.52 -14.74
N ARG A 62 8.59 5.48 -13.90
CA ARG A 62 9.03 5.56 -12.50
C ARG A 62 10.55 5.70 -12.42
N SER A 63 11.01 6.45 -11.42
CA SER A 63 12.42 6.52 -11.03
C SER A 63 12.98 5.16 -10.62
N LEU A 64 12.14 4.32 -10.00
CA LEU A 64 12.51 2.95 -9.64
C LEU A 64 12.45 2.04 -10.86
N ALA A 65 13.63 1.70 -11.38
CA ALA A 65 13.80 0.74 -12.47
C ALA A 65 13.12 -0.59 -12.13
N SER A 66 12.03 -0.87 -12.84
CA SER A 66 11.18 -2.04 -12.62
C SER A 66 11.21 -2.93 -13.85
N HIS A 67 11.55 -4.20 -13.66
CA HIS A 67 11.60 -5.17 -14.76
C HIS A 67 10.67 -6.35 -14.50
N HIS A 68 9.60 -6.47 -15.28
CA HIS A 68 8.72 -7.63 -15.23
C HIS A 68 9.41 -8.82 -15.93
N ARG A 69 9.78 -9.84 -15.14
CA ARG A 69 10.34 -11.12 -15.62
C ARG A 69 9.22 -12.03 -16.14
N VAL A 70 8.71 -11.72 -17.34
CA VAL A 70 7.56 -12.41 -17.96
C VAL A 70 7.80 -13.92 -18.08
N GLU A 71 9.05 -14.33 -18.32
CA GLU A 71 9.47 -15.73 -18.39
C GLU A 71 9.28 -16.51 -17.08
N LEU A 72 9.22 -15.80 -15.94
CA LEU A 72 8.96 -16.39 -14.63
C LEU A 72 7.50 -16.29 -14.20
N GLN A 73 6.67 -15.52 -14.91
CA GLN A 73 5.29 -15.24 -14.51
C GLN A 73 4.50 -16.53 -14.31
N GLY A 74 4.61 -17.49 -15.24
CA GLY A 74 3.95 -18.79 -15.14
C GLY A 74 4.28 -19.56 -13.87
N LYS A 75 5.54 -19.47 -13.38
CA LYS A 75 5.97 -20.10 -12.12
C LYS A 75 5.52 -19.31 -10.90
N ALA A 76 5.49 -17.98 -10.99
CA ALA A 76 5.10 -17.11 -9.88
C ALA A 76 3.59 -17.21 -9.60
N VAL A 77 2.74 -17.31 -10.63
CA VAL A 77 1.27 -17.34 -10.43
C VAL A 77 0.77 -18.63 -9.78
N VAL A 78 1.59 -19.68 -9.71
CA VAL A 78 1.28 -20.93 -8.99
C VAL A 78 1.00 -20.67 -7.52
N ALA A 79 1.68 -19.71 -6.88
CA ALA A 79 1.41 -19.35 -5.48
C ALA A 79 -0.04 -18.85 -5.29
N PHE A 80 -0.57 -18.07 -6.25
CA PHE A 80 -1.96 -17.63 -6.21
C PHE A 80 -2.94 -18.76 -6.52
N ALA A 81 -2.57 -19.75 -7.34
CA ALA A 81 -3.38 -20.95 -7.55
C ALA A 81 -3.48 -21.79 -6.28
N ALA A 82 -2.35 -22.07 -5.63
CA ALA A 82 -2.31 -22.76 -4.34
C ALA A 82 -3.13 -22.02 -3.27
N TRP A 83 -3.04 -20.69 -3.23
CA TRP A 83 -3.88 -19.88 -2.34
C TRP A 83 -5.38 -20.00 -2.66
N ARG A 84 -5.79 -20.21 -3.92
CA ARG A 84 -7.21 -20.43 -4.27
C ARG A 84 -7.73 -21.81 -3.88
N GLU A 85 -6.87 -22.82 -3.94
CA GLU A 85 -7.21 -24.21 -3.63
C GLU A 85 -7.19 -24.50 -2.13
N LYS A 86 -6.48 -23.68 -1.34
CA LYS A 86 -6.45 -23.79 0.13
C LYS A 86 -7.85 -23.54 0.73
N THR A 87 -8.50 -24.61 1.18
CA THR A 87 -9.89 -24.59 1.67
C THR A 87 -10.05 -23.86 3.01
N ASP A 88 -9.01 -23.85 3.83
CA ASP A 88 -8.92 -23.20 5.15
C ASP A 88 -8.15 -21.88 5.10
N ARG A 89 -8.12 -21.20 3.94
CA ARG A 89 -7.52 -19.87 3.82
C ARG A 89 -8.38 -18.81 4.52
N THR A 90 -7.72 -17.78 5.03
CA THR A 90 -8.39 -16.58 5.55
C THR A 90 -8.27 -15.45 4.53
N THR A 91 -9.39 -14.88 4.09
CA THR A 91 -9.42 -13.77 3.11
C THR A 91 -9.11 -12.43 3.76
N TYR A 92 -8.63 -11.47 2.97
CA TYR A 92 -8.24 -10.13 3.42
C TYR A 92 -9.16 -9.06 2.83
#